data_AF-A0A8J7BFK7-F1
#
_entry.id   AF-A0A8J7BFK7-F1
#
_cell.length_a   1.000
_cell.length_b   1.000
_cell.length_c   1.000
_cell.angle_alpha   90.00
_cell.angle_beta   90.00
_cell.angle_gamma   90.00
#
_symmetry.space_group_name_H-M   'P 1'
#
loop_
_entity.id
_entity.type
_entity.pdbx_description
1 polymer ?
#
loop_
_entity_poly.entity_id
_entity_poly.type
_entity_poly.pdbx_seq_one_letter_code
_entity_poly.pdbx_strand_id
1 'polypeptide(L)'
;MRSLAGLMRIAGGLLPNAEVLKVPAVYDIYRNQGHYNDERRTSKDDFNLRELERKKRAMQSLSTSVRPARVTVLGCWETVGALGVPRTIPLLSQLLNKKYEFYDYQLSNIIDHAFHTVAIDEMRKVFDFTPMQQSQKNIDAGQTLQQVWFPGDHRAVGGGELGSLPLADGALLWMIDTIQTTLGLGLKFDLSLLQPASTSPNSFQTPNIRPDPTAPVPLEPISWLFRLTGLQPRSIPQRQFSAPACSSAGKH
;
A
#
# COMPACT_ATOMS: atom_id res chain seq x y z
N MET A 1 6.76 3.26 0.35
CA MET A 1 5.83 4.41 0.52
C MET A 1 5.20 4.42 1.92
N ARG A 2 4.46 3.38 2.33
CA ARG A 2 3.88 3.27 3.69
C ARG A 2 4.89 3.46 4.83
N SER A 3 6.08 2.90 4.68
CA SER A 3 7.17 3.00 5.65
C SER A 3 7.63 4.43 5.91
N LEU A 4 7.54 5.32 4.93
CA LEU A 4 7.93 6.73 5.10
C LEU A 4 6.99 7.44 6.09
N ALA A 5 5.66 7.26 5.95
CA ALA A 5 4.70 7.81 6.89
C ALA A 5 4.85 7.21 8.29
N GLY A 6 5.24 5.94 8.38
CA GLY A 6 5.63 5.30 9.64
C GLY A 6 6.86 5.97 10.28
N LEU A 7 7.92 6.19 9.51
CA LEU A 7 9.15 6.85 9.96
C LEU A 7 8.89 8.31 10.37
N MET A 8 8.13 9.07 9.58
CA MET A 8 7.71 10.43 9.95
C MET A 8 6.96 10.45 11.27
N ARG A 9 6.05 9.49 11.49
CA ARG A 9 5.33 9.35 12.76
C ARG A 9 6.29 9.08 13.92
N ILE A 10 7.35 8.31 13.73
CA ILE A 10 8.37 8.07 14.76
C ILE A 10 9.14 9.34 15.05
N ALA A 11 9.65 10.01 14.01
CA ALA A 11 10.40 11.24 14.11
C ALA A 11 9.58 12.40 14.71
N GLY A 12 8.24 12.32 14.65
CA GLY A 12 7.34 13.39 15.07
C GLY A 12 7.00 14.37 13.94
N GLY A 13 7.43 14.09 12.71
CA GLY A 13 7.25 14.95 11.56
C GLY A 13 8.36 14.78 10.52
N LEU A 14 8.61 15.84 9.74
CA LEU A 14 9.71 15.86 8.78
C LEU A 14 11.03 16.20 9.48
N LEU A 15 12.00 15.29 9.38
CA LEU A 15 13.35 15.52 9.89
C LEU A 15 14.06 16.57 9.02
N PRO A 16 14.54 17.69 9.61
CA PRO A 16 15.39 18.61 8.87
C PRO A 16 16.74 17.97 8.58
N ASN A 17 17.43 18.46 7.55
CA ASN A 17 18.75 17.94 7.15
C ASN A 17 19.77 17.96 8.30
N ALA A 18 19.72 18.98 9.16
CA ALA A 18 20.58 19.08 10.35
C ALA A 18 20.44 17.90 11.33
N GLU A 19 19.33 17.16 11.27
CA GLU A 19 19.03 16.02 12.13
C GLU A 19 19.10 14.68 11.40
N VAL A 20 19.68 14.63 10.18
CA VAL A 20 19.78 13.40 9.37
C VAL A 20 20.48 12.24 10.08
N LEU A 21 21.41 12.53 11.00
CA LEU A 21 22.09 11.53 11.81
C LEU A 21 21.16 10.76 12.75
N LYS A 22 19.92 11.23 12.97
CA LYS A 22 18.89 10.54 13.76
C LYS A 22 18.14 9.49 12.96
N VAL A 23 18.24 9.49 11.62
CA VAL A 23 17.54 8.56 10.73
C VAL A 23 17.77 7.09 11.11
N PRO A 24 19.00 6.61 11.42
CA PRO A 24 19.22 5.23 11.85
C PRO A 24 18.44 4.87 13.10
N ALA A 25 18.44 5.74 14.12
CA ALA A 25 17.71 5.50 15.36
C ALA A 25 16.18 5.53 15.15
N VAL A 26 15.68 6.43 14.30
CA VAL A 26 14.27 6.48 13.89
C VAL A 26 13.87 5.20 13.15
N TYR A 27 14.74 4.72 12.26
CA TYR A 27 14.55 3.47 11.55
C TYR A 27 14.54 2.26 12.49
N ASP A 28 15.43 2.21 13.47
CA ASP A 28 15.47 1.13 14.46
C ASP A 28 14.18 1.09 15.30
N ILE A 29 13.67 2.25 15.72
CA ILE A 29 12.39 2.33 16.43
C ILE A 29 11.24 1.88 15.50
N TYR A 30 11.24 2.32 14.25
CA TYR A 30 10.23 1.91 13.26
C TYR A 30 10.27 0.40 12.98
N ARG A 31 11.45 -0.20 12.85
CA ARG A 31 11.59 -1.63 12.53
C ARG A 31 11.20 -2.55 13.69
N ASN A 32 11.44 -2.08 14.92
CA ASN A 32 11.12 -2.79 16.16
C ASN A 32 9.71 -2.48 16.67
N GLN A 33 8.89 -1.77 15.90
CA GLN A 33 7.43 -1.78 16.04
C GLN A 33 6.88 -3.14 15.61
N GLY A 34 7.13 -4.15 16.44
CA GLY A 34 6.43 -5.42 16.34
C GLY A 34 4.93 -5.19 16.44
N HIS A 35 4.17 -5.86 15.58
CA HIS A 35 2.71 -5.78 15.55
C HIS A 35 2.13 -6.60 16.69
N TYR A 36 1.96 -5.96 17.83
CA TYR A 36 1.24 -6.51 18.98
C TYR A 36 -0.27 -6.28 18.84
N ASN A 37 -0.82 -6.75 17.72
CA ASN A 37 -2.25 -6.88 17.49
C ASN A 37 -2.62 -8.36 17.35
N ASP A 38 -2.03 -9.21 18.18
CA ASP A 38 -2.57 -10.54 18.45
C ASP A 38 -3.54 -10.42 19.61
N GLU A 39 -4.71 -11.05 19.50
CA GLU A 39 -5.67 -11.21 20.61
C GLU A 39 -5.04 -11.96 21.79
N ARG A 40 -3.89 -12.63 21.59
CA ARG A 40 -3.03 -13.24 22.60
C ARG A 40 -1.87 -12.32 23.04
N ARG A 41 -2.14 -11.09 23.47
CA ARG A 41 -1.10 -10.23 24.08
C ARG A 41 -0.53 -10.87 25.34
N THR A 42 0.80 -10.97 25.40
CA THR A 42 1.51 -11.40 26.61
C THR A 42 1.97 -10.19 27.44
N SER A 43 2.27 -10.40 28.72
CA SER A 43 2.86 -9.37 29.59
C SER A 43 4.20 -8.83 29.07
N LYS A 44 4.95 -9.65 28.32
CA LYS A 44 6.20 -9.25 27.65
C LYS A 44 5.95 -8.27 26.50
N ASP A 45 4.82 -8.41 25.83
CA ASP A 45 4.45 -7.57 24.68
C ASP A 45 4.04 -6.18 25.12
N ASP A 46 3.27 -6.08 26.21
CA ASP A 46 2.93 -4.81 26.84
C ASP A 46 4.17 -4.06 27.37
N PHE A 47 5.14 -4.79 27.93
CA PHE A 47 6.41 -4.20 28.34
C PHE A 47 7.18 -3.62 27.14
N ASN A 48 7.31 -4.39 26.07
CA ASN A 48 7.99 -3.96 24.84
C ASN A 48 7.29 -2.75 24.19
N LEU A 49 5.96 -2.72 24.17
CA LEU A 49 5.17 -1.59 23.69
C LEU A 49 5.45 -0.32 24.50
N ARG A 50 5.46 -0.42 25.84
CA ARG A 50 5.78 0.73 26.71
C ARG A 50 7.20 1.23 26.50
N GLU A 51 8.17 0.33 26.36
CA GLU A 51 9.57 0.70 26.09
C GLU A 51 9.70 1.41 24.74
N LEU A 52 9.03 0.90 23.72
CA LEU A 52 8.98 1.50 22.39
C LEU A 52 8.33 2.90 22.42
N GLU A 53 7.20 3.05 23.11
CA GLU A 53 6.56 4.36 23.29
C GLU A 53 7.50 5.34 24.00
N ARG A 54 8.24 4.89 25.00
CA ARG A 54 9.27 5.70 25.68
C ARG A 54 10.36 6.15 24.71
N LYS A 55 10.91 5.23 23.90
CA LYS A 55 11.93 5.54 22.88
C LYS A 55 11.40 6.54 21.86
N LYS A 56 10.16 6.37 21.40
CA LYS A 56 9.50 7.31 20.48
C LYS A 56 9.36 8.70 21.11
N ARG A 57 8.87 8.81 22.34
CA ARG A 57 8.73 10.10 23.04
C ARG A 57 10.09 10.78 23.24
N ALA A 58 11.11 10.02 23.63
CA ALA A 58 12.47 10.53 23.77
C ALA A 58 13.05 11.04 22.44
N MET A 59 12.85 10.28 21.35
CA MET A 59 13.26 10.69 20.00
C MET A 59 12.62 12.03 19.61
N GLN A 60 11.32 12.17 19.88
CA GLN A 60 10.56 13.38 19.57
C GLN A 60 10.94 14.56 20.47
N SER A 61 11.20 14.35 21.76
CA SER A 61 11.62 15.42 22.68
C SER A 61 13.02 15.94 22.41
N LEU A 62 13.91 15.10 21.86
CA LEU A 62 15.26 15.50 21.46
C LEU A 62 15.29 16.26 20.14
N SER A 63 14.16 16.37 19.45
CA SER A 63 14.06 17.07 18.19
C SER A 63 13.33 18.39 18.38
N THR A 64 14.11 19.47 18.46
CA THR A 64 13.58 20.83 18.65
C THR A 64 13.16 21.49 17.33
N SER A 65 13.59 20.93 16.19
CA SER A 65 13.40 21.54 14.87
C SER A 65 12.56 20.70 13.91
N VAL A 66 12.11 19.51 14.32
CA VAL A 66 11.13 18.73 13.55
C VAL A 66 9.80 19.46 13.51
N ARG A 67 9.28 19.60 12.29
CA ARG A 67 7.94 20.16 12.07
C ARG A 67 6.92 19.04 12.06
N PRO A 68 5.91 19.05 12.95
CA PRO A 68 4.79 18.13 12.87
C PRO A 68 4.18 18.18 11.47
N ALA A 69 4.05 17.01 10.85
CA ALA A 69 3.53 16.88 9.50
C ALA A 69 2.50 15.76 9.47
N ARG A 70 1.34 16.07 8.88
CA ARG A 70 0.33 15.08 8.50
C ARG A 70 0.47 14.78 7.01
N VAL A 71 0.06 13.57 6.63
CA VAL A 71 -0.02 13.14 5.24
C VAL A 71 -1.48 13.20 4.85
N THR A 72 -1.87 14.25 4.13
CA THR A 72 -3.26 14.43 3.68
C THR A 72 -3.72 13.26 2.83
N VAL A 73 -2.88 12.79 1.90
CA VAL A 73 -3.20 11.66 1.04
C VAL A 73 -2.01 10.74 0.85
N LEU A 74 -2.26 9.44 0.95
CA LEU A 74 -1.35 8.37 0.58
C LEU A 74 -1.97 7.58 -0.58
N GLY A 75 -1.50 7.82 -1.80
CA GLY A 75 -1.79 6.97 -2.95
C GLY A 75 -0.74 5.86 -3.05
N CYS A 76 -1.18 4.61 -3.16
CA CYS A 76 -0.31 3.45 -3.29
C CYS A 76 -0.80 2.56 -4.44
N TRP A 77 0.16 2.08 -5.23
CA TRP A 77 -0.06 1.05 -6.23
C TRP A 77 0.63 -0.21 -5.74
N GLU A 78 -0.11 -1.33 -5.71
CA GLU A 78 0.44 -2.68 -5.62
C GLU A 78 1.54 -2.82 -4.56
N THR A 79 1.21 -2.56 -3.28
CA THR A 79 2.18 -2.66 -2.19
C THR A 79 2.51 -4.12 -1.91
N VAL A 80 3.71 -4.54 -2.27
CA VAL A 80 4.26 -5.87 -1.97
C VAL A 80 5.06 -5.87 -0.68
N GLY A 81 4.88 -6.93 0.10
CA GLY A 81 5.53 -7.10 1.41
C GLY A 81 6.91 -7.76 1.33
N ALA A 82 7.32 -8.19 0.14
CA ALA A 82 8.52 -8.99 -0.02
C ALA A 82 9.77 -8.13 -0.24
N LEU A 83 10.45 -7.82 0.86
CA LEU A 83 11.89 -8.05 0.87
C LEU A 83 12.11 -9.32 1.70
N GLY A 84 12.81 -10.30 1.13
CA GLY A 84 13.10 -11.56 1.81
C GLY A 84 13.31 -12.74 0.85
N VAL A 85 14.04 -13.74 1.31
CA VAL A 85 14.17 -15.06 0.67
C VAL A 85 12.82 -15.76 0.74
N PRO A 86 12.34 -16.40 -0.33
CA PRO A 86 11.05 -17.09 -0.33
C PRO A 86 10.85 -18.04 0.86
N ARG A 87 9.68 -18.01 1.53
CA ARG A 87 9.32 -18.96 2.61
C ARG A 87 9.37 -20.44 2.17
N THR A 88 9.45 -20.69 0.87
CA THR A 88 9.63 -22.02 0.26
C THR A 88 11.02 -22.62 0.48
N ILE A 89 11.98 -21.87 1.05
CA ILE A 89 13.28 -22.38 1.50
C ILE A 89 13.31 -22.40 3.04
N PRO A 90 12.97 -23.53 3.69
CA PRO A 90 12.98 -23.64 5.14
C PRO A 90 14.39 -23.39 5.71
N LEU A 91 14.49 -22.92 6.96
CA LEU A 91 15.69 -22.39 7.64
C LEU A 91 16.28 -21.08 7.08
N LEU A 92 16.55 -20.97 5.77
CA LEU A 92 17.19 -19.78 5.21
C LEU A 92 16.26 -18.56 5.25
N SER A 93 14.96 -18.78 4.98
CA SER A 93 13.91 -17.78 5.13
C SER A 93 13.70 -17.33 6.58
N GLN A 94 13.82 -18.22 7.57
CA GLN A 94 13.63 -17.87 8.99
C GLN A 94 14.74 -16.97 9.54
N LEU A 95 16.00 -17.19 9.13
CA LEU A 95 17.12 -16.34 9.57
C LEU A 95 17.17 -15.00 8.81
N LEU A 96 16.99 -15.02 7.49
CA LEU A 96 17.17 -13.82 6.66
C LEU A 96 15.92 -12.94 6.64
N ASN A 97 14.72 -13.51 6.61
CA ASN A 97 13.50 -12.69 6.49
C ASN A 97 13.10 -12.01 7.78
N LYS A 98 13.55 -12.47 8.95
CA LYS A 98 13.21 -11.80 10.21
C LYS A 98 13.58 -10.31 10.20
N LYS A 99 14.62 -9.93 9.45
CA LYS A 99 15.03 -8.53 9.23
C LYS A 99 14.24 -7.82 8.12
N TYR A 100 13.70 -8.54 7.14
CA TYR A 100 13.06 -7.96 5.95
C TYR A 100 11.53 -8.09 5.89
N GLU A 101 10.94 -8.89 6.77
CA GLU A 101 9.51 -9.15 6.78
C GLU A 101 8.77 -7.88 7.25
N PHE A 102 8.10 -7.26 6.29
CA PHE A 102 7.23 -6.12 6.52
C PHE A 102 5.93 -6.63 7.12
N TYR A 103 5.81 -6.47 8.44
CA TYR A 103 4.61 -6.86 9.17
C TYR A 103 3.60 -5.72 9.34
N ASP A 104 3.88 -4.53 8.81
CA ASP A 104 3.03 -3.36 9.02
C ASP A 104 1.85 -3.30 8.05
N TYR A 105 0.79 -4.03 8.40
CA TYR A 105 -0.51 -3.93 7.75
C TYR A 105 -1.31 -2.72 8.24
N GLN A 106 -0.97 -2.12 9.39
CA GLN A 106 -1.73 -0.99 9.93
C GLN A 106 -1.36 0.33 9.27
N LEU A 107 -2.37 1.15 9.03
CA LEU A 107 -2.18 2.48 8.47
C LEU A 107 -1.75 3.45 9.59
N SER A 108 -0.70 4.23 9.33
CA SER A 108 -0.22 5.24 10.27
C SER A 108 -1.32 6.28 10.57
N ASN A 109 -1.46 6.69 11.83
CA ASN A 109 -2.48 7.66 12.26
C ASN A 109 -2.21 9.11 11.81
N ILE A 110 -1.06 9.37 11.17
CA ILE A 110 -0.75 10.68 10.58
C ILE A 110 -1.28 10.81 9.14
N ILE A 111 -1.82 9.72 8.57
CA ILE A 111 -2.41 9.71 7.23
C ILE A 111 -3.89 10.02 7.37
N ASP A 112 -4.41 10.97 6.59
CA ASP A 112 -5.84 11.31 6.61
C ASP A 112 -6.63 10.43 5.62
N HIS A 113 -6.14 10.33 4.38
CA HIS A 113 -6.77 9.53 3.33
C HIS A 113 -5.77 8.56 2.70
N ALA A 114 -6.14 7.29 2.57
CA ALA A 114 -5.34 6.28 1.88
C ALA A 114 -6.12 5.62 0.75
N PHE A 115 -5.52 5.61 -0.43
CA PHE A 115 -6.05 5.00 -1.64
C PHE A 115 -5.05 3.95 -2.12
N HIS A 116 -5.52 2.72 -2.34
CA HIS A 116 -4.65 1.60 -2.69
C HIS A 116 -5.23 0.83 -3.88
N THR A 117 -4.48 0.77 -4.98
CA THR A 117 -4.80 -0.09 -6.13
C THR A 117 -4.11 -1.45 -6.00
N VAL A 118 -4.82 -2.52 -6.30
CA VAL A 118 -4.36 -3.91 -6.12
C VAL A 118 -4.56 -4.69 -7.42
N ALA A 119 -3.52 -5.37 -7.88
CA ALA A 119 -3.58 -6.26 -9.05
C ALA A 119 -4.32 -7.56 -8.71
N ILE A 120 -5.36 -7.92 -9.45
CA ILE A 120 -6.10 -9.17 -9.21
C ILE A 120 -5.42 -10.38 -9.85
N ASP A 121 -4.77 -10.21 -11.01
CA ASP A 121 -4.17 -11.29 -11.80
C ASP A 121 -2.68 -11.51 -11.49
N GLU A 122 -2.15 -10.85 -10.44
CA GLU A 122 -0.79 -11.10 -9.97
C GLU A 122 -0.70 -12.42 -9.21
N MET A 123 -0.15 -13.44 -9.86
CA MET A 123 -0.08 -14.80 -9.33
C MET A 123 1.25 -15.14 -8.66
N ARG A 124 2.30 -14.32 -8.79
CA ARG A 124 3.62 -14.65 -8.23
C ARG A 124 3.59 -14.44 -6.72
N LYS A 125 3.83 -15.51 -5.94
CA LYS A 125 3.79 -15.45 -4.46
C LYS A 125 4.74 -14.42 -3.85
N VAL A 126 5.85 -14.11 -4.52
CA VAL A 126 6.79 -13.06 -4.07
C VAL A 126 6.20 -11.67 -4.14
N PHE A 127 5.21 -11.45 -5.01
CA PHE A 127 4.51 -10.19 -5.13
C PHE A 127 3.18 -10.28 -4.38
N ASP A 128 3.05 -11.11 -3.34
CA ASP A 128 1.81 -11.13 -2.56
C ASP A 128 1.52 -9.74 -1.97
N PHE A 129 0.26 -9.33 -2.05
CA PHE A 129 -0.12 -7.98 -1.68
C PHE A 129 -0.14 -7.84 -0.16
N THR A 130 0.27 -6.68 0.33
CA THR A 130 0.19 -6.33 1.74
C THR A 130 -1.03 -5.46 1.96
N PRO A 131 -2.14 -5.98 2.52
CA PRO A 131 -3.32 -5.17 2.80
C PRO A 131 -2.98 -3.98 3.70
N MET A 132 -3.68 -2.86 3.49
CA MET A 132 -3.78 -1.81 4.49
C MET A 132 -4.98 -2.08 5.38
N GLN A 133 -4.82 -1.78 6.66
CA GLN A 133 -5.85 -1.94 7.66
C GLN A 133 -5.90 -0.69 8.51
N GLN A 134 -7.10 -0.19 8.75
CA GLN A 134 -7.31 0.90 9.71
C GLN A 134 -7.46 0.29 11.10
N SER A 135 -6.87 0.95 12.10
CA SER A 135 -7.25 0.67 13.49
C SER A 135 -8.60 1.34 13.80
N GLN A 136 -9.37 0.80 14.73
CA GLN A 136 -10.64 1.41 15.15
C GLN A 136 -10.45 2.88 15.54
N LYS A 137 -9.37 3.18 16.29
CA LYS A 137 -8.99 4.54 16.68
C LYS A 137 -8.80 5.47 15.47
N ASN A 138 -8.24 4.98 14.37
CA ASN A 138 -8.06 5.81 13.19
C ASN A 138 -9.40 6.05 12.46
N ILE A 139 -10.28 5.05 12.42
CA ILE A 139 -11.64 5.18 11.87
C ILE A 139 -12.40 6.26 12.66
N ASP A 140 -12.35 6.18 13.99
CA ASP A 140 -13.01 7.15 14.88
C ASP A 140 -12.44 8.57 14.73
N ALA A 141 -11.17 8.68 14.30
CA ALA A 141 -10.50 9.95 14.00
C ALA A 141 -10.76 10.46 12.58
N GLY A 142 -11.64 9.82 11.80
CA GLY A 142 -12.00 10.23 10.44
C GLY A 142 -11.01 9.82 9.35
N GLN A 143 -10.05 8.92 9.63
CA GLN A 143 -9.19 8.37 8.60
C GLN A 143 -10.03 7.58 7.59
N THR A 144 -9.71 7.72 6.30
CA THR A 144 -10.36 6.92 5.24
C THR A 144 -9.35 5.98 4.59
N LEU A 145 -9.81 4.78 4.22
CA LEU A 145 -9.06 3.81 3.44
C LEU A 145 -9.97 3.24 2.36
N GLN A 146 -9.53 3.33 1.10
CA GLN A 146 -10.19 2.68 -0.02
C GLN A 146 -9.18 1.82 -0.78
N GLN A 147 -9.47 0.53 -0.90
CA GLN A 147 -8.66 -0.42 -1.63
C GLN A 147 -9.47 -0.98 -2.80
N VAL A 148 -8.98 -0.83 -4.02
CA VAL A 148 -9.68 -1.21 -5.25
C VAL A 148 -8.85 -2.19 -6.05
N TRP A 149 -9.51 -3.24 -6.53
CA TRP A 149 -8.91 -4.30 -7.34
C TRP A 149 -9.01 -3.94 -8.82
N PHE A 150 -7.89 -4.04 -9.54
CA PHE A 150 -7.77 -3.77 -10.97
C PHE A 150 -7.35 -5.03 -11.71
N PRO A 151 -7.83 -5.22 -12.97
CA PRO A 151 -7.38 -6.31 -13.82
C PRO A 151 -5.90 -6.17 -14.19
N GLY A 152 -5.25 -7.31 -14.39
CA GLY A 152 -3.84 -7.43 -14.73
C GLY A 152 -2.92 -7.77 -13.55
N ASP A 153 -1.63 -7.94 -13.87
CA ASP A 153 -0.57 -8.26 -12.93
C ASP A 153 0.05 -7.01 -12.26
N HIS A 154 1.13 -7.18 -11.49
CA HIS A 154 1.82 -6.08 -10.82
C HIS A 154 2.15 -4.90 -11.75
N ARG A 155 2.57 -5.18 -12.99
CA ARG A 155 2.98 -4.15 -13.96
C ARG A 155 1.79 -3.53 -14.67
N ALA A 156 0.71 -4.29 -14.85
CA ALA A 156 -0.54 -3.76 -15.38
C ALA A 156 -1.23 -2.77 -14.44
N VAL A 157 -1.00 -2.85 -13.12
CA VAL A 157 -1.54 -1.86 -12.17
C VAL A 157 -0.52 -0.79 -11.81
N GLY A 158 0.73 -1.19 -11.51
CA GLY A 158 1.80 -0.27 -11.11
C GLY A 158 2.50 0.44 -12.25
N GLY A 159 2.29 0.01 -13.50
CA GLY A 159 3.01 0.47 -14.67
C GLY A 159 4.38 -0.20 -14.84
N GLY A 160 5.19 0.34 -15.76
CA GLY A 160 6.55 -0.11 -16.00
C GLY A 160 6.73 -1.09 -17.16
N GLU A 161 5.66 -1.41 -17.90
CA GLU A 161 5.72 -2.21 -19.12
C GLU A 161 4.85 -1.59 -20.23
N LEU A 162 5.41 -1.48 -21.44
CA LEU A 162 4.73 -0.85 -22.59
C LEU A 162 3.47 -1.62 -23.01
N GLY A 163 3.49 -2.95 -22.91
CA GLY A 163 2.37 -3.81 -23.28
C GLY A 163 1.14 -3.68 -22.38
N SER A 164 1.31 -3.20 -21.14
CA SER A 164 0.25 -3.09 -20.13
C SER A 164 -0.15 -1.64 -19.82
N LEU A 165 0.31 -0.67 -20.60
CA LEU A 165 0.06 0.77 -20.39
C LEU A 165 -1.44 1.12 -20.27
N PRO A 166 -2.36 0.60 -21.09
CA PRO A 166 -3.77 0.98 -20.97
C PRO A 166 -4.39 0.60 -19.61
N LEU A 167 -3.95 -0.53 -19.02
CA LEU A 167 -4.41 -0.97 -17.69
C LEU A 167 -3.80 -0.11 -16.59
N ALA A 168 -2.51 0.24 -16.71
CA ALA A 168 -1.80 1.06 -15.74
C ALA A 168 -2.33 2.50 -15.73
N ASP A 169 -2.62 3.05 -16.91
CA ASP A 169 -3.28 4.33 -17.08
C ASP A 169 -4.67 4.32 -16.42
N GLY A 170 -5.44 3.24 -16.54
CA GLY A 170 -6.73 3.10 -15.88
C GLY A 170 -6.62 3.19 -14.35
N ALA A 171 -5.64 2.49 -13.75
CA ALA A 171 -5.38 2.56 -12.32
C ALA A 171 -4.89 3.96 -11.88
N LEU A 172 -4.07 4.62 -12.70
CA LEU A 172 -3.60 5.99 -12.47
C LEU A 172 -4.75 7.01 -12.56
N LEU A 173 -5.59 6.92 -13.58
CA LEU A 173 -6.75 7.79 -13.78
C LEU A 173 -7.74 7.66 -12.63
N TRP A 174 -8.02 6.44 -12.17
CA TRP A 174 -8.85 6.23 -10.98
C TRP A 174 -8.26 6.91 -9.74
N MET A 175 -6.94 6.83 -9.53
CA MET A 175 -6.30 7.50 -8.40
C MET A 175 -6.43 9.02 -8.50
N ILE A 176 -6.17 9.58 -9.69
CA ILE A 176 -6.29 11.02 -9.96
C ILE A 176 -7.72 11.49 -9.69
N ASP A 177 -8.70 10.82 -10.30
CA ASP A 177 -10.12 11.14 -10.15
C ASP A 177 -10.57 11.03 -8.69
N THR A 178 -10.18 9.95 -7.99
CA THR A 178 -10.51 9.76 -6.57
C THR A 178 -9.96 10.89 -5.70
N ILE A 179 -8.69 11.28 -5.91
CA ILE A 179 -8.07 12.37 -5.16
C ILE A 179 -8.73 13.71 -5.48
N GLN A 180 -9.03 13.97 -6.74
CA GLN A 180 -9.65 15.22 -7.16
C GLN A 180 -11.09 15.35 -6.63
N THR A 181 -11.90 14.31 -6.78
CA THR A 181 -13.31 14.30 -6.37
C THR A 181 -13.49 14.26 -4.85
N THR A 182 -12.64 13.52 -4.13
CA THR A 182 -12.75 13.38 -2.68
C THR A 182 -12.13 14.55 -1.93
N LEU A 183 -10.99 15.07 -2.42
CA LEU A 183 -10.15 16.01 -1.65
C LEU A 183 -9.97 17.38 -2.29
N GLY A 184 -10.14 17.52 -3.61
CA GLY A 184 -10.03 18.82 -4.29
C GLY A 184 -8.69 19.53 -4.11
N LEU A 185 -7.58 18.79 -3.96
CA LEU A 185 -6.26 19.35 -3.56
C LEU A 185 -5.59 20.29 -4.58
N GLY A 186 -6.22 20.58 -5.72
CA GLY A 186 -5.65 21.44 -6.76
C GLY A 186 -4.39 20.89 -7.44
N LEU A 187 -4.18 19.56 -7.38
CA LEU A 187 -3.07 18.90 -8.05
C LEU A 187 -3.20 19.01 -9.56
N LYS A 188 -2.10 19.38 -10.22
CA LYS A 188 -2.00 19.43 -11.68
C LYS A 188 -1.38 18.13 -12.18
N PHE A 189 -2.09 17.43 -13.05
CA PHE A 189 -1.61 16.22 -13.70
C PHE A 189 -1.44 16.48 -15.19
N ASP A 190 -0.30 16.09 -15.74
CA ASP A 190 -0.08 16.09 -17.17
C ASP A 190 -0.63 14.79 -17.77
N LEU A 191 -1.87 14.86 -18.26
CA LEU A 191 -2.56 13.71 -18.85
C LEU A 191 -2.15 13.46 -20.31
N SER A 192 -1.32 14.32 -20.91
CA SER A 192 -0.88 14.15 -22.30
C SER A 192 0.04 12.94 -22.49
N LEU A 193 0.60 12.43 -21.39
CA LEU A 193 1.47 11.26 -21.37
C LEU A 193 0.69 9.94 -21.35
N LEU A 194 -0.63 9.98 -21.17
CA LEU A 194 -1.49 8.80 -21.16
C LEU A 194 -1.81 8.35 -22.58
N GLN A 195 -2.03 7.04 -22.76
CA GLN A 195 -2.45 6.50 -24.05
C GLN A 195 -3.87 7.00 -24.41
N PRO A 196 -4.15 7.30 -25.69
CA PRO A 196 -5.47 7.81 -26.11
C PRO A 196 -6.64 6.89 -25.73
N ALA A 197 -6.41 5.58 -25.74
CA ALA A 197 -7.41 4.57 -25.34
C ALA A 197 -7.83 4.68 -23.87
N SER A 198 -6.94 5.19 -23.01
CA SER A 198 -7.17 5.37 -21.58
C SER A 198 -8.00 6.62 -21.29
N THR A 199 -7.94 7.64 -22.15
CA THR A 199 -8.59 8.95 -21.98
C THR A 199 -10.04 9.06 -22.50
N SER A 200 -10.61 7.99 -23.05
CA SER A 200 -12.00 8.01 -23.56
C SER A 200 -13.02 8.13 -22.41
N PRO A 201 -14.03 9.02 -22.46
CA PRO A 201 -15.05 9.14 -21.40
C PRO A 201 -15.83 7.84 -21.12
N ASN A 202 -15.85 6.91 -22.07
CA ASN A 202 -16.45 5.58 -21.92
C ASN A 202 -15.45 4.48 -21.49
N SER A 203 -14.17 4.79 -21.24
CA SER A 203 -13.17 3.78 -20.82
C SER A 203 -13.34 3.32 -19.36
N PHE A 204 -14.15 4.03 -18.56
CA PHE A 204 -14.57 3.58 -17.23
C PHE A 204 -15.65 2.49 -17.27
N GLN A 205 -16.35 2.30 -18.39
CA GLN A 205 -16.93 1.00 -18.68
C GLN A 205 -15.75 0.13 -19.08
N THR A 206 -15.29 -0.71 -18.15
CA THR A 206 -14.31 -1.81 -18.32
C THR A 206 -13.69 -1.79 -19.72
N PRO A 207 -12.41 -1.41 -19.90
CA PRO A 207 -11.81 -1.45 -21.23
C PRO A 207 -12.23 -2.78 -21.86
N ASN A 208 -12.67 -2.78 -23.11
CA ASN A 208 -13.18 -3.97 -23.81
C ASN A 208 -12.08 -5.06 -24.00
N ILE A 209 -11.02 -4.99 -23.19
CA ILE A 209 -10.17 -6.05 -22.70
C ILE A 209 -10.98 -6.83 -21.66
N ARG A 210 -11.64 -7.90 -22.09
CA ARG A 210 -12.11 -8.90 -21.11
C ARG A 210 -10.87 -9.34 -20.32
N PRO A 211 -10.85 -9.17 -18.98
CA PRO A 211 -9.83 -9.83 -18.17
C PRO A 211 -9.96 -11.31 -18.50
N ASP A 212 -8.91 -11.88 -19.09
CA ASP A 212 -8.83 -13.30 -19.31
C ASP A 212 -8.07 -13.88 -18.12
N PRO A 213 -8.76 -14.44 -17.12
CA PRO A 213 -8.10 -15.04 -15.95
C PRO A 213 -7.29 -16.30 -16.33
N THR A 214 -7.40 -16.75 -17.58
CA THR A 214 -6.64 -17.86 -18.16
C THR A 214 -5.52 -17.41 -19.09
N ALA A 215 -5.40 -16.11 -19.36
CA ALA A 215 -4.32 -15.59 -20.18
C ALA A 215 -2.97 -15.95 -19.52
N PRO A 216 -2.01 -16.49 -20.28
CA PRO A 216 -0.71 -16.80 -19.74
C PRO A 216 -0.05 -15.49 -19.29
N VAL A 217 0.10 -15.32 -17.98
CA VAL A 217 0.88 -14.21 -17.41
C VAL A 217 2.31 -14.34 -17.93
N PRO A 218 2.85 -13.39 -18.69
CA PRO A 218 4.22 -13.47 -19.18
C PRO A 218 5.17 -13.51 -17.98
N LEU A 219 5.66 -14.70 -17.64
CA LEU A 219 6.67 -14.89 -16.60
C LEU A 219 8.04 -14.48 -17.15
N GLU A 220 8.21 -13.21 -17.49
CA GLU A 220 9.53 -12.68 -17.84
C GLU A 220 10.43 -12.77 -16.59
N PRO A 221 11.58 -13.47 -16.68
CA PRO A 221 12.34 -13.85 -15.50
C PRO A 221 13.19 -12.67 -15.02
N ILE A 222 12.71 -11.91 -14.03
CA ILE A 222 13.57 -10.92 -13.34
C ILE A 222 14.62 -11.59 -12.44
N SER A 223 14.54 -12.89 -12.15
CA SER A 223 15.65 -13.70 -11.62
C SER A 223 15.25 -15.17 -11.47
N TRP A 224 16.24 -16.06 -11.43
CA TRP A 224 16.06 -17.48 -11.11
C TRP A 224 15.37 -17.73 -9.75
N LEU A 225 15.44 -16.76 -8.81
CA LEU A 225 14.80 -16.85 -7.50
C LEU A 225 13.27 -17.01 -7.59
N PHE A 226 12.63 -16.44 -8.62
CA PHE A 226 11.17 -16.41 -8.74
C PHE A 226 10.56 -17.73 -9.22
N ARG A 227 11.36 -18.60 -9.85
CA ARG A 227 10.92 -19.96 -10.21
C ARG A 227 10.70 -20.85 -8.99
N LEU A 228 11.31 -20.54 -7.85
CA LEU A 228 11.27 -21.34 -6.62
C LEU A 228 10.12 -20.99 -5.67
N THR A 229 9.35 -19.95 -5.96
CA THR A 229 8.29 -19.46 -5.05
C THR A 229 6.90 -19.99 -5.40
N GLY A 230 6.71 -20.39 -6.66
CA GLY A 230 5.43 -20.87 -7.18
C GLY A 230 4.41 -19.76 -7.43
N LEU A 231 3.26 -20.16 -7.95
CA LEU A 231 2.11 -19.31 -8.26
C LEU A 231 1.01 -19.49 -7.21
N GLN A 232 0.22 -18.45 -6.97
CA GLN A 232 -0.95 -18.43 -6.10
C GLN A 232 -1.96 -17.42 -6.64
N PRO A 233 -3.15 -17.86 -7.09
CA PRO A 233 -4.24 -16.95 -7.40
C PRO A 233 -4.65 -16.15 -6.17
N ARG A 234 -5.00 -14.87 -6.38
CA ARG A 234 -5.52 -14.02 -5.30
C ARG A 234 -7.01 -14.23 -5.14
N SER A 235 -7.47 -14.23 -3.89
CA SER A 235 -8.89 -14.18 -3.56
C SER A 235 -9.24 -12.77 -3.10
N ILE A 236 -10.27 -12.17 -3.70
CA ILE A 236 -10.85 -10.91 -3.21
C ILE A 236 -11.43 -11.20 -1.81
N PRO A 237 -11.01 -10.48 -0.75
CA PRO A 237 -11.62 -10.62 0.57
C PRO A 237 -13.13 -10.35 0.48
N GLN A 238 -13.97 -11.25 0.98
CA GLN A 238 -15.41 -11.00 1.04
C GLN A 238 -15.71 -9.89 2.07
N ARG A 239 -16.00 -8.67 1.60
CA ARG A 239 -16.86 -7.70 2.30
C ARG A 239 -17.48 -6.67 1.33
N GLN A 240 -18.82 -6.74 1.28
CA GLN A 240 -19.81 -5.73 0.86
C GLN A 240 -19.48 -4.86 -0.36
N PHE A 241 -19.76 -5.40 -1.55
CA PHE A 241 -20.12 -4.55 -2.69
C PHE A 241 -21.43 -3.83 -2.37
N SER A 242 -21.34 -2.60 -1.85
CA SER A 242 -22.44 -1.65 -1.96
C SER A 242 -22.36 -1.05 -3.36
N ALA A 243 -22.93 -1.73 -4.35
CA ALA A 243 -23.21 -1.05 -5.62
C ALA A 243 -24.17 0.12 -5.31
N PRO A 244 -23.93 1.33 -5.80
CA PRO A 244 -24.93 2.39 -5.72
C PRO A 244 -26.20 1.90 -6.42
N ALA A 245 -27.34 1.96 -5.72
CA ALA A 245 -28.62 1.59 -6.28
C ALA A 245 -28.85 2.40 -7.56
N CYS A 246 -28.90 1.70 -8.70
CA CYS A 246 -29.32 2.29 -9.96
C CYS A 246 -30.79 2.71 -9.78
N SER A 247 -31.05 4.02 -9.65
CA SER A 247 -32.41 4.52 -9.61
C SER A 247 -33.06 4.26 -10.96
N SER A 248 -33.95 3.29 -11.03
CA SER A 248 -34.85 3.12 -12.17
C SER A 248 -35.75 4.35 -12.24
N ALA A 249 -35.44 5.28 -13.13
CA ALA A 249 -36.35 6.34 -13.53
C ALA A 249 -37.62 5.68 -14.10
N GLY A 250 -38.74 5.92 -13.43
CA GLY A 250 -40.05 5.47 -13.88
C GLY A 250 -40.35 6.04 -15.26
N LYS A 251 -40.81 5.16 -16.15
CA LYS A 251 -41.47 5.56 -17.40
C LYS A 251 -42.82 6.17 -17.02
N HIS A 252 -43.05 7.41 -17.43
CA HIS A 252 -44.40 7.94 -17.65
C HIS A 252 -44.86 7.55 -19.05
#